data_AF-A0A1F6HSH8-F1
#
_entry.id   AF-A0A1F6HSH8-F1
#
_cell.length_a   1.000
_cell.length_b   1.000
_cell.length_c   1.000
_cell.angle_alpha   90.00
_cell.angle_beta   90.00
_cell.angle_gamma   90.00
#
_symmetry.space_group_name_H-M   'P 1'
#
loop_
_entity.id
_entity.type
_entity.pdbx_description
1 polymer ?
#
loop_
_entity_poly.entity_id
_entity_poly.type
_entity_poly.pdbx_seq_one_letter_code
_entity_poly.pdbx_strand_id
1 'polypeptide(L)'
;MAKKRYSRLSRRLESQSRKNLFLSILGIIVVLFLLVKFGIPLLVNFSLFLSGQKKDEPSKNASSSYLSPPVLNQSANATNSAEFIITGTASKDEVINLYVNDSLSEKEEVEDNGNFSFKISLKTGDNKIKAKAAKGDKESDFSNELVVTYRNIPPSLSVDSPTDGQKFEKDQSTARVSGKTDSGVKITVNGFWAVIDENNSFSYNLPLQNGDNTIKIEAVDQAGNKAEKEIKVTYSP
;
A
#
# COMPACT_ATOMS: atom_id res chain seq x y z
N MET A 1 57.11 21.04 -88.16
CA MET A 1 57.08 20.51 -86.77
C MET A 1 58.49 20.52 -86.18
N ALA A 2 58.82 21.47 -85.30
CA ALA A 2 60.16 21.60 -84.73
C ALA A 2 60.31 20.78 -83.44
N LYS A 3 61.11 19.71 -83.47
CA LYS A 3 61.39 18.85 -82.32
C LYS A 3 62.39 19.55 -81.40
N LYS A 4 61.89 20.19 -80.33
CA LYS A 4 62.70 20.93 -79.33
C LYS A 4 63.77 19.99 -78.75
N ARG A 5 65.05 20.26 -79.04
CA ARG A 5 66.19 19.48 -78.52
C ARG A 5 66.47 19.91 -77.09
N TYR A 6 65.94 19.16 -76.13
CA TYR A 6 66.23 19.34 -74.71
C TYR A 6 67.70 18.97 -74.42
N SER A 7 68.45 19.90 -73.82
CA SER A 7 69.82 19.69 -73.36
C SER A 7 69.87 18.56 -72.32
N ARG A 8 70.94 17.75 -72.33
CA ARG A 8 71.14 16.65 -71.38
C ARG A 8 71.13 17.12 -69.92
N LEU A 9 71.53 18.38 -69.69
CA LEU A 9 71.51 19.01 -68.36
C LEU A 9 70.07 19.29 -67.87
N SER A 10 69.19 19.81 -68.74
CA SER A 10 67.82 20.17 -68.34
C SER A 10 66.95 18.95 -68.04
N ARG A 11 67.15 17.84 -68.77
CA ARG A 11 66.50 16.55 -68.45
C ARG A 11 66.92 16.00 -67.09
N ARG A 12 68.20 16.17 -66.71
CA ARG A 12 68.71 15.71 -65.42
C ARG A 12 68.13 16.54 -64.27
N LEU A 13 68.08 17.87 -64.43
CA LEU A 13 67.46 18.79 -63.47
C LEU A 13 65.95 18.53 -63.30
N GLU A 14 65.21 18.29 -64.39
CA GLU A 14 63.77 17.97 -64.32
C GLU A 14 63.51 16.61 -63.66
N SER A 15 64.37 15.62 -63.89
CA SER A 15 64.27 14.33 -63.20
C SER A 15 64.56 14.44 -61.70
N GLN A 16 65.48 15.33 -61.32
CA GLN A 16 65.88 15.54 -59.92
C GLN A 16 64.84 16.38 -59.18
N SER A 17 64.25 17.40 -59.82
CA SER A 17 63.16 18.18 -59.23
C SER A 17 61.89 17.34 -59.05
N ARG A 18 61.52 16.49 -60.02
CA ARG A 18 60.39 15.55 -59.87
C ARG A 18 60.60 14.55 -58.73
N LYS A 19 61.82 14.03 -58.57
CA LYS A 19 62.16 13.15 -57.43
C LYS A 19 62.05 13.89 -56.08
N ASN A 20 62.57 15.11 -56.00
CA ASN A 20 62.49 15.92 -54.78
C ASN A 20 61.04 16.31 -54.45
N LEU A 21 60.23 16.65 -55.45
CA LEU A 21 58.79 16.93 -55.27
C LEU A 21 58.00 15.69 -54.84
N PHE A 22 58.32 14.52 -55.40
CA PHE A 22 57.68 13.28 -54.98
C PHE A 22 58.06 12.92 -53.53
N LEU A 23 59.34 13.06 -53.16
CA LEU A 23 59.81 12.83 -51.79
C LEU A 23 59.18 13.81 -50.78
N SER A 24 59.01 15.08 -51.13
CA SER A 24 58.37 16.05 -50.25
C SER A 24 56.87 15.79 -50.06
N ILE A 25 56.15 15.44 -51.14
CA ILE A 25 54.72 15.05 -51.06
C ILE A 25 54.57 13.78 -50.20
N LEU A 26 55.43 12.78 -50.40
CA LEU A 26 55.41 11.56 -49.60
C LEU A 26 55.70 11.86 -48.12
N GLY A 27 56.66 12.74 -47.83
CA GLY A 27 56.96 13.21 -46.48
C GLY A 27 55.77 13.90 -45.81
N ILE A 28 55.07 14.79 -46.52
CA ILE A 28 53.87 15.47 -46.02
C ILE A 28 52.76 14.47 -45.70
N ILE A 29 52.54 13.48 -46.58
CA ILE A 29 51.54 12.42 -46.37
C ILE A 29 51.88 11.58 -45.13
N VAL A 30 53.16 11.23 -44.94
CA VAL A 30 53.60 10.49 -43.75
C VAL A 30 53.40 11.30 -42.47
N VAL A 31 53.71 12.60 -42.49
CA VAL A 31 53.49 13.49 -41.34
C VAL A 31 52.00 13.64 -41.02
N LEU A 32 51.15 13.82 -42.03
CA LEU A 32 49.69 13.85 -41.87
C LEU A 32 49.17 12.53 -41.29
N PHE A 33 49.65 11.41 -41.80
CA PHE A 33 49.29 10.08 -41.28
C PHE A 33 49.70 9.93 -39.81
N LEU A 34 50.89 10.37 -39.43
CA LEU A 34 51.35 10.33 -38.04
C LEU A 34 50.52 11.26 -37.15
N LEU A 35 50.16 12.46 -37.61
CA LEU A 35 49.30 13.40 -36.87
C LEU A 35 47.90 12.85 -36.63
N VAL A 36 47.29 12.23 -37.63
CA VAL A 36 45.96 11.64 -37.48
C VAL A 36 46.02 10.38 -36.61
N LYS A 37 47.00 9.50 -36.86
CA LYS A 37 47.12 8.22 -36.18
C LYS A 37 47.58 8.36 -34.72
N PHE A 38 48.47 9.29 -34.43
CA PHE A 38 49.06 9.44 -33.09
C PHE A 38 48.70 10.77 -32.42
N GLY A 39 48.55 11.87 -33.17
CA GLY A 39 48.23 13.18 -32.60
C GLY A 39 46.84 13.27 -31.98
N ILE A 40 45.79 12.80 -32.68
CA ILE A 40 44.42 12.85 -32.16
C ILE A 40 44.28 12.02 -30.87
N PRO A 41 44.73 10.74 -30.81
CA PRO A 41 44.68 9.98 -29.56
C PRO A 41 45.45 10.61 -28.41
N LEU A 42 46.59 11.24 -28.70
CA LEU A 42 47.43 11.89 -27.70
C LEU A 42 46.74 13.14 -27.12
N LEU A 43 46.05 13.92 -27.96
CA LEU A 43 45.23 15.05 -27.50
C LEU A 43 44.02 14.62 -26.67
N VAL A 44 43.32 13.55 -27.06
CA VAL A 44 42.19 13.00 -26.28
C VAL A 44 42.67 12.52 -24.91
N ASN A 45 43.76 11.76 -24.86
CA ASN A 45 44.31 11.26 -23.61
C ASN A 45 44.83 12.39 -22.70
N PHE A 46 45.45 13.42 -23.28
CA PHE A 46 45.89 14.60 -22.54
C PHE A 46 44.72 15.44 -22.01
N SER A 47 43.65 15.58 -22.80
CA SER A 47 42.41 16.24 -22.37
C SER A 47 41.73 15.50 -21.22
N LEU A 48 41.68 14.17 -21.27
CA LEU A 48 41.16 13.34 -20.17
C LEU A 48 42.01 13.49 -18.90
N PHE A 49 43.34 13.48 -19.04
CA PHE A 49 44.26 13.68 -17.92
C PHE A 49 44.10 15.06 -17.26
N LEU A 50 44.01 16.14 -18.04
CA LEU A 50 43.81 17.49 -17.52
C LEU A 50 42.42 17.70 -16.92
N SER A 51 41.39 17.02 -17.44
CA SER A 51 40.02 17.12 -16.90
C SER A 51 39.83 16.42 -15.55
N GLY A 52 40.83 15.65 -15.08
CA GLY A 52 40.71 14.84 -13.87
C GLY A 52 39.68 13.71 -13.98
N GLN A 53 39.12 13.49 -15.17
CA GLN A 53 38.06 12.52 -15.41
C GLN A 53 38.68 11.13 -15.50
N LYS A 54 38.74 10.44 -14.35
CA LYS A 54 38.72 8.97 -14.33
C LYS A 54 37.61 8.54 -15.29
N LYS A 55 37.86 7.54 -16.14
CA LYS A 55 36.81 6.89 -16.95
C LYS A 55 35.61 6.67 -16.04
N ASP A 56 34.59 7.50 -16.19
CA ASP A 56 33.26 7.16 -15.77
C ASP A 56 32.94 5.97 -16.67
N GLU A 57 33.05 4.75 -16.12
CA GLU A 57 32.23 3.67 -16.65
C GLU A 57 30.83 4.24 -16.81
N PRO A 58 30.12 3.95 -17.91
CA PRO A 58 28.75 4.41 -18.05
C PRO A 58 28.07 4.02 -16.75
N SER A 59 27.63 5.04 -16.00
CA SER A 59 26.90 4.85 -14.75
C SER A 59 25.90 3.77 -15.06
N LYS A 60 26.10 2.57 -14.50
CA LYS A 60 25.02 1.59 -14.45
C LYS A 60 23.94 2.39 -13.77
N ASN A 61 22.92 2.78 -14.54
CA ASN A 61 21.67 3.26 -13.98
C ASN A 61 21.39 2.25 -12.88
N ALA A 62 21.61 2.67 -11.64
CA ALA A 62 21.10 1.95 -10.52
C ALA A 62 19.61 2.10 -10.73
N SER A 63 19.01 1.12 -11.40
CA SER A 63 17.62 0.80 -11.18
C SER A 63 17.56 0.61 -9.67
N SER A 64 17.24 1.69 -8.94
CA SER A 64 16.67 1.52 -7.62
C SER A 64 15.44 0.68 -7.92
N SER A 65 15.59 -0.64 -7.71
CA SER A 65 14.47 -1.56 -7.71
C SER A 65 13.57 -1.06 -6.60
N TYR A 66 12.69 -0.13 -6.97
CA TYR A 66 11.69 0.46 -6.09
C TYR A 66 10.75 -0.68 -5.73
N LEU A 67 10.62 -0.92 -4.43
CA LEU A 67 9.67 -1.90 -3.90
C LEU A 67 8.36 -1.17 -3.65
N SER A 68 7.30 -1.61 -4.31
CA SER A 68 5.97 -1.07 -4.08
C SER A 68 5.49 -1.47 -2.67
N PRO A 69 4.89 -0.55 -1.90
CA PRO A 69 4.27 -0.91 -0.64
C PRO A 69 3.16 -1.95 -0.82
N PRO A 70 3.00 -2.88 0.14
CA PRO A 70 1.87 -3.80 0.12
C PRO A 70 0.56 -3.03 0.35
N VAL A 71 -0.55 -3.59 -0.12
CA VAL A 71 -1.89 -3.06 0.12
C VAL A 71 -2.60 -3.94 1.13
N LEU A 72 -3.10 -3.36 2.21
CA LEU A 72 -3.88 -4.08 3.23
C LEU A 72 -5.38 -3.93 2.98
N ASN A 73 -6.10 -5.04 3.03
CA ASN A 73 -7.55 -5.07 2.90
C ASN A 73 -8.22 -4.90 4.27
N GLN A 74 -9.10 -3.91 4.38
CA GLN A 74 -9.89 -3.70 5.60
C GLN A 74 -11.14 -4.59 5.57
N SER A 75 -11.16 -5.63 6.40
CA SER A 75 -12.31 -6.54 6.54
C SER A 75 -13.35 -6.02 7.55
N ALA A 76 -12.91 -5.33 8.60
CA ALA A 76 -13.76 -4.71 9.61
C ALA A 76 -13.04 -3.54 10.30
N ASN A 77 -13.82 -2.60 10.83
CA ASN A 77 -13.31 -1.46 11.61
C ASN A 77 -13.26 -1.77 13.11
N ALA A 78 -14.04 -2.76 13.57
CA ALA A 78 -14.06 -3.21 14.96
C ALA A 78 -14.34 -4.72 15.02
N THR A 79 -13.91 -5.36 16.09
CA THR A 79 -14.10 -6.81 16.32
C THR A 79 -14.23 -7.10 17.81
N ASN A 80 -14.96 -8.16 18.15
CA ASN A 80 -15.04 -8.73 19.49
C ASN A 80 -14.09 -9.91 19.73
N SER A 81 -13.29 -10.25 18.74
CA SER A 81 -12.23 -11.24 18.82
C SER A 81 -10.88 -10.58 18.96
N ALA A 82 -10.06 -11.05 19.90
CA ALA A 82 -8.66 -10.66 20.00
C ALA A 82 -7.85 -11.19 18.81
N GLU A 83 -8.27 -12.29 18.19
CA GLU A 83 -7.66 -12.78 16.97
C GLU A 83 -8.27 -12.09 15.75
N PHE A 84 -7.42 -11.58 14.86
CA PHE A 84 -7.85 -10.89 13.65
C PHE A 84 -7.04 -11.35 12.44
N ILE A 85 -7.71 -11.49 11.30
CA ILE A 85 -7.09 -11.90 10.03
C ILE A 85 -6.90 -10.66 9.18
N ILE A 86 -5.65 -10.38 8.81
CA ILE A 86 -5.26 -9.32 7.89
C ILE A 86 -4.91 -9.95 6.56
N THR A 87 -5.57 -9.51 5.51
CA THR A 87 -5.26 -9.92 4.14
C THR A 87 -4.77 -8.74 3.34
N GLY A 88 -4.07 -9.01 2.25
CA GLY A 88 -3.58 -7.97 1.37
C GLY A 88 -2.94 -8.52 0.11
N THR A 89 -2.39 -7.61 -0.68
CA THR A 89 -1.70 -7.91 -1.93
C THR A 89 -0.34 -7.24 -1.99
N ALA A 90 0.64 -7.89 -2.59
CA ALA A 90 1.99 -7.38 -2.80
C ALA A 90 2.63 -8.04 -4.03
N SER A 91 3.84 -7.61 -4.41
CA SER A 91 4.51 -8.23 -5.54
C SER A 91 5.02 -9.62 -5.16
N LYS A 92 5.05 -10.51 -6.14
CA LYS A 92 5.54 -11.88 -5.96
C LYS A 92 7.02 -11.91 -5.48
N ASP A 93 7.37 -12.92 -4.69
CA ASP A 93 8.71 -13.15 -4.14
C ASP A 93 9.21 -11.97 -3.29
N GLU A 94 8.28 -11.26 -2.65
CA GLU A 94 8.54 -10.28 -1.59
C GLU A 94 8.18 -10.88 -0.24
N VAL A 95 8.81 -10.39 0.81
CA VAL A 95 8.47 -10.77 2.19
C VAL A 95 7.78 -9.60 2.88
N ILE A 96 6.59 -9.84 3.41
CA ILE A 96 5.79 -8.82 4.08
C ILE A 96 6.13 -8.81 5.56
N ASN A 97 6.60 -7.65 6.04
CA ASN A 97 6.78 -7.35 7.45
C ASN A 97 5.52 -6.63 7.95
N LEU A 98 4.69 -7.29 8.76
CA LEU A 98 3.47 -6.72 9.32
C LEU A 98 3.74 -6.11 10.70
N TYR A 99 3.32 -4.87 10.89
CA TYR A 99 3.47 -4.13 12.13
C TYR A 99 2.11 -3.89 12.78
N VAL A 100 2.02 -4.15 14.08
CA VAL A 100 0.85 -3.86 14.91
C VAL A 100 1.32 -2.93 16.04
N ASN A 101 0.72 -1.74 16.12
CA ASN A 101 1.10 -0.69 17.07
C ASN A 101 2.61 -0.38 17.02
N ASP A 102 3.12 -0.12 15.81
CA ASP A 102 4.52 0.19 15.50
C ASP A 102 5.55 -0.92 15.81
N SER A 103 5.12 -2.07 16.31
CA SER A 103 5.97 -3.22 16.59
C SER A 103 5.83 -4.26 15.49
N LEU A 104 6.94 -4.83 15.03
CA LEU A 104 6.91 -5.95 14.08
C LEU A 104 6.18 -7.13 14.74
N SER A 105 5.06 -7.54 14.14
CA SER A 105 4.20 -8.61 14.66
C SER A 105 4.45 -9.92 13.93
N GLU A 106 4.38 -9.90 12.60
CA GLU A 106 4.45 -11.10 11.77
C GLU A 106 5.27 -10.86 10.50
N LYS A 107 5.73 -11.95 9.89
CA LYS A 107 6.47 -11.92 8.63
C LYS A 107 6.17 -13.14 7.77
N GLU A 108 5.84 -12.94 6.49
CA GLU A 108 5.53 -14.03 5.57
C GLU A 108 5.91 -13.67 4.13
N GLU A 109 6.31 -14.67 3.33
CA GLU A 109 6.59 -14.50 1.90
C GLU A 109 5.29 -14.53 1.10
N VAL A 110 5.17 -13.63 0.13
CA VAL A 110 3.97 -13.50 -0.71
C VAL A 110 3.83 -14.72 -1.61
N GLU A 111 2.64 -15.30 -1.64
CA GLU A 111 2.32 -16.44 -2.51
C GLU A 111 2.45 -16.07 -4.00
N ASP A 112 2.53 -17.09 -4.88
CA ASP A 112 2.60 -16.93 -6.33
C ASP A 112 1.45 -16.09 -6.93
N ASN A 113 0.31 -16.03 -6.23
CA ASN A 113 -0.88 -15.29 -6.63
C ASN A 113 -0.83 -13.80 -6.23
N GLY A 114 0.21 -13.36 -5.51
CA GLY A 114 0.36 -11.98 -5.03
C GLY A 114 -0.40 -11.64 -3.75
N ASN A 115 -1.05 -12.62 -3.11
CA ASN A 115 -1.82 -12.44 -1.88
C ASN A 115 -1.02 -12.88 -0.65
N PHE A 116 -1.39 -12.34 0.50
CA PHE A 116 -0.90 -12.79 1.81
C PHE A 116 -2.01 -12.73 2.86
N SER A 117 -1.85 -13.49 3.95
CA SER A 117 -2.83 -13.57 5.04
C SER A 117 -2.17 -13.81 6.39
N PHE A 118 -2.20 -12.80 7.25
CA PHE A 118 -1.67 -12.87 8.61
C PHE A 118 -2.79 -13.09 9.64
N LYS A 119 -2.53 -13.95 10.62
CA LYS A 119 -3.31 -14.03 11.85
C LYS A 119 -2.58 -13.27 12.95
N ILE A 120 -3.19 -12.20 13.47
CA ILE A 120 -2.58 -11.35 14.51
C ILE A 120 -3.41 -11.35 15.79
N SER A 121 -2.75 -11.01 16.91
CA SER A 121 -3.40 -10.77 18.20
C SER A 121 -3.53 -9.27 18.47
N LEU A 122 -4.76 -8.81 18.67
CA LEU A 122 -5.10 -7.43 19.00
C LEU A 122 -5.07 -7.18 20.51
N LYS A 123 -4.73 -5.95 20.88
CA LYS A 123 -4.89 -5.45 22.26
C LYS A 123 -6.22 -4.71 22.38
N THR A 124 -6.80 -4.67 23.57
CA THR A 124 -8.05 -3.94 23.80
C THR A 124 -7.90 -2.47 23.39
N GLY A 125 -8.91 -1.94 22.70
CA GLY A 125 -8.90 -0.60 22.12
C GLY A 125 -8.43 -0.60 20.67
N ASP A 126 -7.91 0.55 20.22
CA ASP A 126 -7.50 0.74 18.84
C ASP A 126 -6.16 0.08 18.56
N ASN A 127 -6.09 -0.68 17.46
CA ASN A 127 -4.86 -1.30 16.97
C ASN A 127 -4.54 -0.74 15.59
N LYS A 128 -3.35 -0.16 15.46
CA LYS A 128 -2.85 0.37 14.19
C LYS A 128 -2.05 -0.69 13.46
N ILE A 129 -2.41 -0.97 12.22
CA ILE A 129 -1.86 -2.07 11.44
C ILE A 129 -1.32 -1.51 10.13
N LYS A 130 -0.05 -1.77 9.84
CA LYS A 130 0.62 -1.35 8.61
C LYS A 130 1.67 -2.37 8.23
N ALA A 131 2.04 -2.44 6.97
CA ALA A 131 2.99 -3.42 6.46
C ALA A 131 4.04 -2.77 5.57
N LYS A 132 5.19 -3.45 5.43
CA LYS A 132 6.21 -3.16 4.43
C LYS A 132 6.51 -4.43 3.64
N ALA A 133 6.84 -4.27 2.36
CA ALA A 133 7.41 -5.32 1.56
C ALA A 133 8.94 -5.24 1.63
N ALA A 134 9.60 -6.39 1.67
CA ALA A 134 11.05 -6.51 1.71
C ALA A 134 11.53 -7.51 0.65
N LYS A 135 12.65 -7.19 -0.01
CA LYS A 135 13.31 -8.09 -0.97
C LYS A 135 14.82 -7.93 -0.88
N GLY A 136 15.50 -8.93 -0.31
CA GLY A 136 16.90 -8.80 0.09
C GLY A 136 17.07 -7.70 1.15
N ASP A 137 18.03 -6.80 0.94
CA ASP A 137 18.33 -5.68 1.86
C ASP A 137 17.46 -4.42 1.62
N LYS A 138 16.47 -4.50 0.73
CA LYS A 138 15.58 -3.38 0.40
C LYS A 138 14.23 -3.55 1.06
N GLU A 139 13.64 -2.43 1.48
CA GLU A 139 12.27 -2.33 1.98
C GLU A 139 11.48 -1.27 1.20
N SER A 140 10.17 -1.44 1.13
CA SER A 140 9.23 -0.43 0.65
C SER A 140 8.94 0.63 1.72
N ASP A 141 8.22 1.69 1.31
CA ASP A 141 7.45 2.52 2.25
C ASP A 141 6.34 1.70 2.93
N PHE A 142 5.71 2.27 3.96
CA PHE A 142 4.56 1.64 4.61
C PHE A 142 3.33 1.59 3.70
N SER A 143 2.51 0.56 3.89
CA SER A 143 1.16 0.44 3.35
C SER A 143 0.22 1.55 3.87
N ASN A 144 -1.04 1.51 3.42
CA ASN A 144 -2.13 2.13 4.16
C ASN A 144 -2.14 1.65 5.63
N GLU A 145 -2.38 2.57 6.56
CA GLU A 145 -2.59 2.25 7.97
C GLU A 145 -4.06 1.90 8.19
N LEU A 146 -4.31 0.69 8.68
CA LEU A 146 -5.62 0.23 9.11
C LEU A 146 -5.75 0.42 10.62
N VAL A 147 -6.91 0.89 11.07
CA VAL A 147 -7.25 0.96 12.49
C VAL A 147 -8.38 -0.02 12.76
N VAL A 148 -8.14 -0.95 13.68
CA VAL A 148 -9.13 -1.95 14.11
C VAL A 148 -9.32 -1.84 15.61
N THR A 149 -10.53 -1.52 16.04
CA THR A 149 -10.88 -1.43 17.46
C THR A 149 -11.29 -2.81 17.99
N TYR A 150 -10.52 -3.37 18.92
CA TYR A 150 -10.90 -4.58 19.64
C TYR A 150 -11.64 -4.24 20.93
N ARG A 151 -12.88 -4.72 21.05
CA ARG A 151 -13.72 -4.59 22.25
C ARG A 151 -14.45 -5.91 22.50
N ASN A 152 -14.31 -6.48 23.69
CA ASN A 152 -14.97 -7.73 24.09
C ASN A 152 -16.02 -7.54 25.19
N ILE A 153 -16.45 -6.30 25.43
CA ILE A 153 -17.42 -5.96 26.47
C ILE A 153 -18.77 -5.72 25.78
N PRO A 154 -19.82 -6.47 26.15
CA PRO A 154 -21.19 -6.21 25.71
C PRO A 154 -21.64 -4.76 25.95
N PRO A 155 -22.48 -4.21 25.06
CA PRO A 155 -23.05 -2.89 25.29
C PRO A 155 -23.97 -2.90 26.52
N SER A 156 -24.11 -1.74 27.18
CA SER A 156 -25.13 -1.56 28.20
C SER A 156 -26.53 -1.67 27.59
N LEU A 157 -27.45 -2.31 28.32
CA LEU A 157 -28.85 -2.43 27.93
C LEU A 157 -29.73 -2.29 29.17
N SER A 158 -30.35 -1.13 29.33
CA SER A 158 -31.43 -0.92 30.31
C SER A 158 -32.75 -0.85 29.58
N VAL A 159 -33.79 -1.45 30.17
CA VAL A 159 -35.16 -1.34 29.67
C VAL A 159 -35.98 -0.72 30.79
N ASP A 160 -36.58 0.43 30.51
CA ASP A 160 -37.37 1.24 31.44
C ASP A 160 -38.85 0.88 31.34
N SER A 161 -39.32 0.52 30.14
CA SER A 161 -40.70 0.11 29.87
C SER A 161 -40.72 -0.90 28.73
N PRO A 162 -41.62 -1.89 28.72
CA PRO A 162 -42.47 -2.29 29.85
C PRO A 162 -41.66 -2.94 30.97
N THR A 163 -42.24 -3.06 32.17
CA THR A 163 -41.69 -3.90 33.23
C THR A 163 -42.11 -5.37 33.06
N ASP A 164 -41.33 -6.29 33.62
CA ASP A 164 -41.68 -7.70 33.57
C ASP A 164 -42.98 -7.99 34.35
N GLY A 165 -43.87 -8.75 33.74
CA GLY A 165 -45.22 -9.03 34.22
C GLY A 165 -46.23 -7.88 34.04
N GLN A 166 -45.87 -6.79 33.34
CA GLN A 166 -46.79 -5.69 33.10
C GLN A 166 -48.04 -6.14 32.34
N LYS A 167 -49.20 -5.65 32.79
CA LYS A 167 -50.50 -5.93 32.16
C LYS A 167 -50.97 -4.73 31.34
N PHE A 168 -51.53 -5.03 30.19
CA PHE A 168 -52.11 -4.08 29.25
C PHE A 168 -53.60 -4.38 29.09
N GLU A 169 -54.45 -3.36 29.19
CA GLU A 169 -55.91 -3.51 29.08
C GLU A 169 -56.45 -3.02 27.73
N LYS A 170 -57.76 -3.14 27.50
CA LYS A 170 -58.49 -2.86 26.26
C LYS A 170 -57.94 -1.75 25.36
N ASP A 171 -57.65 -0.58 25.92
CA ASP A 171 -57.21 0.60 25.16
C ASP A 171 -55.68 0.66 24.93
N GLN A 172 -54.94 -0.40 25.27
CA GLN A 172 -53.48 -0.46 25.25
C GLN A 172 -52.96 -1.66 24.42
N SER A 173 -53.44 -1.82 23.19
CA SER A 173 -53.00 -2.88 22.27
C SER A 173 -51.54 -2.78 21.79
N THR A 174 -50.77 -1.83 22.32
CA THR A 174 -49.39 -1.55 21.92
C THR A 174 -48.55 -1.26 23.16
N ALA A 175 -47.44 -1.99 23.32
CA ALA A 175 -46.43 -1.69 24.33
C ALA A 175 -45.37 -0.77 23.74
N ARG A 176 -45.15 0.39 24.38
CA ARG A 176 -43.95 1.19 24.11
C ARG A 176 -42.78 0.59 24.87
N VAL A 177 -41.91 -0.09 24.13
CA VAL A 177 -40.64 -0.59 24.62
C VAL A 177 -39.64 0.56 24.57
N SER A 178 -39.04 0.90 25.70
CA SER A 178 -38.07 1.98 25.80
C SER A 178 -36.99 1.72 26.85
N GLY A 179 -35.83 2.32 26.65
CA GLY A 179 -34.71 2.19 27.57
C GLY A 179 -33.48 2.94 27.08
N LYS A 180 -32.31 2.56 27.60
CA LYS A 180 -31.02 3.17 27.23
C LYS A 180 -29.98 2.13 26.86
N THR A 181 -29.02 2.57 26.04
CA THR A 181 -27.89 1.78 25.59
C THR A 181 -26.65 2.67 25.43
N ASP A 182 -25.50 2.08 25.11
CA ASP A 182 -24.30 2.83 24.73
C ASP A 182 -24.42 3.45 23.32
N SER A 183 -23.56 4.42 23.04
CA SER A 183 -23.45 5.05 21.71
C SER A 183 -22.95 4.08 20.65
N GLY A 184 -23.46 4.23 19.42
CA GLY A 184 -23.08 3.40 18.27
C GLY A 184 -23.63 1.97 18.32
N VAL A 185 -24.54 1.68 19.25
CA VAL A 185 -25.23 0.39 19.39
C VAL A 185 -26.49 0.38 18.53
N LYS A 186 -26.82 -0.79 18.02
CA LYS A 186 -28.05 -1.08 17.30
C LYS A 186 -28.98 -1.89 18.19
N ILE A 187 -30.24 -1.48 18.32
CA ILE A 187 -31.25 -2.18 19.14
C ILE A 187 -32.32 -2.80 18.26
N THR A 188 -32.68 -4.05 18.53
CA THR A 188 -33.87 -4.69 17.99
C THR A 188 -34.84 -5.11 19.08
N VAL A 189 -36.14 -5.05 18.79
CA VAL A 189 -37.24 -5.54 19.63
C VAL A 189 -38.01 -6.58 18.82
N ASN A 190 -38.01 -7.83 19.25
CA ASN A 190 -38.52 -8.99 18.51
C ASN A 190 -38.00 -9.06 17.05
N GLY A 191 -36.73 -8.68 16.86
CA GLY A 191 -36.07 -8.64 15.54
C GLY A 191 -36.32 -7.38 14.71
N PHE A 192 -37.17 -6.46 15.17
CA PHE A 192 -37.42 -5.18 14.48
C PHE A 192 -36.55 -4.05 15.03
N TRP A 193 -36.02 -3.20 14.15
CA TRP A 193 -35.17 -2.06 14.55
C TRP A 193 -35.93 -1.06 15.42
N ALA A 194 -35.36 -0.73 16.57
CA ALA A 194 -35.81 0.38 17.41
C ALA A 194 -35.13 1.69 17.00
N VAL A 195 -35.80 2.82 17.22
CA VAL A 195 -35.22 4.15 16.99
C VAL A 195 -34.40 4.54 18.22
N ILE A 196 -33.20 5.08 18.02
CA ILE A 196 -32.31 5.57 19.07
C ILE A 196 -32.13 7.07 18.87
N ASP A 197 -32.31 7.85 19.92
CA ASP A 197 -32.12 9.31 19.90
C ASP A 197 -30.67 9.73 20.23
N GLU A 198 -30.41 11.03 20.22
CA GLU A 198 -29.10 11.62 20.51
C GLU A 198 -28.63 11.36 21.95
N ASN A 199 -29.55 11.03 22.87
CA ASN A 199 -29.26 10.70 24.26
C ASN A 199 -29.07 9.18 24.48
N ASN A 200 -28.96 8.40 23.40
CA ASN A 200 -28.91 6.93 23.38
C ASN A 200 -30.11 6.27 24.06
N SER A 201 -31.27 6.94 24.07
CA SER A 201 -32.53 6.35 24.50
C SER A 201 -33.19 5.70 23.30
N PHE A 202 -33.51 4.42 23.41
CA PHE A 202 -34.21 3.70 22.37
C PHE A 202 -35.70 3.64 22.64
N SER A 203 -36.51 3.60 21.58
CA SER A 203 -37.92 3.25 21.70
C SER A 203 -38.47 2.53 20.47
N TYR A 204 -39.46 1.66 20.72
CA TYR A 204 -40.19 0.93 19.71
C TYR A 204 -41.62 0.67 20.19
N ASN A 205 -42.60 0.85 19.31
CA ASN A 205 -44.00 0.56 19.60
C ASN A 205 -44.31 -0.85 19.10
N LEU A 206 -44.43 -1.80 20.03
CA LEU A 206 -44.71 -3.20 19.72
C LEU A 206 -46.21 -3.48 19.85
N PRO A 207 -46.91 -3.86 18.75
CA PRO A 207 -48.28 -4.37 18.84
C PRO A 207 -48.34 -5.64 19.67
N LEU A 208 -49.27 -5.71 20.62
CA LEU A 208 -49.47 -6.86 21.50
C LEU A 208 -50.54 -7.81 20.94
N GLN A 209 -50.33 -9.10 21.14
CA GLN A 209 -51.31 -10.14 20.90
C GLN A 209 -52.13 -10.40 22.17
N ASN A 210 -53.39 -10.83 22.04
CA ASN A 210 -54.20 -11.19 23.21
C ASN A 210 -53.52 -12.33 24.00
N GLY A 211 -53.46 -12.19 25.33
CA GLY A 211 -52.76 -13.11 26.22
C GLY A 211 -51.30 -12.71 26.47
N ASP A 212 -50.46 -13.72 26.67
CA ASP A 212 -49.05 -13.52 27.03
C ASP A 212 -48.20 -13.17 25.81
N ASN A 213 -47.35 -12.15 25.97
CA ASN A 213 -46.42 -11.68 24.96
C ASN A 213 -45.00 -11.72 25.53
N THR A 214 -44.08 -12.31 24.79
CA THR A 214 -42.65 -12.28 25.11
C THR A 214 -41.96 -11.26 24.21
N ILE A 215 -41.28 -10.31 24.85
CA ILE A 215 -40.56 -9.22 24.21
C ILE A 215 -39.07 -9.49 24.39
N LYS A 216 -38.37 -9.85 23.30
CA LYS A 216 -36.92 -9.97 23.24
C LYS A 216 -36.33 -8.66 22.75
N ILE A 217 -35.48 -8.03 23.56
CA ILE A 217 -34.68 -6.87 23.20
C ILE A 217 -33.23 -7.31 23.03
N GLU A 218 -32.62 -7.02 21.88
CA GLU A 218 -31.21 -7.33 21.60
C GLU A 218 -30.47 -6.05 21.22
N ALA A 219 -29.32 -5.83 21.85
CA ALA A 219 -28.40 -4.74 21.63
C ALA A 219 -27.10 -5.27 21.03
N VAL A 220 -26.66 -4.69 19.90
CA VAL A 220 -25.44 -5.12 19.19
C VAL A 220 -24.57 -3.91 18.89
N ASP A 221 -23.31 -3.94 19.33
CA ASP A 221 -22.35 -2.87 19.05
C ASP A 221 -21.63 -3.04 17.70
N GLN A 222 -20.74 -2.11 17.36
CA GLN A 222 -19.97 -2.14 16.10
C GLN A 222 -18.96 -3.29 16.02
N ALA A 223 -18.49 -3.79 17.17
CA ALA A 223 -17.56 -4.91 17.27
C ALA A 223 -18.28 -6.27 17.22
N GLY A 224 -19.62 -6.27 17.26
CA GLY A 224 -20.46 -7.47 17.27
C GLY A 224 -20.72 -8.03 18.66
N ASN A 225 -20.39 -7.30 19.74
CA ASN A 225 -20.80 -7.69 21.09
C ASN A 225 -22.31 -7.54 21.26
N LYS A 226 -22.91 -8.48 22.01
CA LYS A 226 -24.36 -8.55 22.19
C LYS A 226 -24.77 -8.49 23.66
N ALA A 227 -25.85 -7.77 23.93
CA ALA A 227 -26.59 -7.85 25.18
C ALA A 227 -28.07 -8.13 24.87
N GLU A 228 -28.72 -8.97 25.66
CA GLU A 228 -30.11 -9.36 25.45
C GLU A 228 -30.91 -9.21 26.74
N LYS A 229 -32.19 -8.85 26.61
CA LYS A 229 -33.16 -8.84 27.71
C LYS A 229 -34.50 -9.36 27.22
N GLU A 230 -35.12 -10.22 28.02
CA GLU A 230 -36.47 -10.73 27.76
C GLU A 230 -37.43 -10.17 28.81
N ILE A 231 -38.61 -9.75 28.36
CA ILE A 231 -39.68 -9.20 29.20
C ILE A 231 -40.99 -9.86 28.81
N LYS A 232 -41.75 -10.34 29.79
CA LYS A 232 -43.06 -10.93 29.58
C LYS A 232 -44.14 -9.93 29.99
N VAL A 233 -45.14 -9.74 29.13
CA VAL A 233 -46.29 -8.87 29.40
C VAL A 233 -47.57 -9.60 29.00
N THR A 234 -48.69 -9.22 29.60
CA THR A 234 -50.00 -9.82 29.25
C THR A 234 -50.93 -8.72 28.74
N TYR A 235 -51.61 -8.96 27.63
CA TYR A 235 -52.62 -8.05 27.08
C TYR A 235 -54.01 -8.70 27.18
N SER A 236 -55.00 -7.97 27.68
CA SER A 236 -56.39 -8.41 27.81
C SER A 236 -57.33 -7.35 27.22
N PRO A 237 -57.90 -7.59 26.02
CA PRO A 237 -58.76 -6.65 25.30
C PRO A 237 -60.17 -6.49 25.89
#